data_AF-A0A9Q1EE22-F1
#
_entry.id   AF-A0A9Q1EE22-F1
#
_cell.length_a   1.000
_cell.length_b   1.000
_cell.length_c   1.000
_cell.angle_alpha   90.00
_cell.angle_beta   90.00
_cell.angle_gamma   90.00
#
_symmetry.space_group_name_H-M   'P 1'
#
loop_
_entity.id
_entity.type
_entity.pdbx_description
1 polymer ?
#
loop_
_entity_poly.entity_id
_entity_poly.type
_entity_poly.pdbx_seq_one_letter_code
_entity_poly.pdbx_strand_id
1 'polypeptide(L)'
;MSSSGSYAVQPATNPAREGHFAPGIFSGHQKAMSALSGKVQTVLGPVDPSQLGRTMTHEHLTMTFECCYHAPTQGDKTISEAPIEMKNLFWLKQNPYSSHENLLLCQETEAVREELLFYRRAGGGAIVENTTAGISRDVKILKRLAKETGVHIVAGAGFYVDVTHSSETRKMTVEKLTDIIVNEVLHGADGSDIKCGVIGEIGTSWPITDSEKKVLKATAHAQTQLGCPVIIHPGRNPAAPAAVVQILQEAGGDISKTVMSHLDRTIFDDGELLEFAKMGSYLEYDLFGTEMLNYHYNLEVDMPSDSQRVKKLAFLVAEGYEDKIVIAHDIHTKNRLVKYGGHGYSHILNNIVPKMLTRGIDQNQVDKILIENPKHWLTFN
;
A
#
# COMPACT_ATOMS: atom_id res chain seq x y z
N MET A 1 6.18 -19.32 -75.32
CA MET A 1 5.61 -20.57 -74.75
C MET A 1 5.98 -20.60 -73.28
N SER A 2 4.98 -20.74 -72.39
CA SER A 2 5.05 -21.00 -70.93
C SER A 2 5.86 -19.98 -70.09
N SER A 3 5.47 -19.55 -68.90
CA SER A 3 4.72 -20.22 -67.84
C SER A 3 4.21 -19.20 -66.81
N SER A 4 3.16 -19.62 -66.12
CA SER A 4 2.48 -19.03 -64.97
C SER A 4 3.36 -18.90 -63.72
N GLY A 5 3.17 -17.84 -62.94
CA GLY A 5 3.70 -17.71 -61.57
C GLY A 5 2.71 -16.98 -60.65
N SER A 6 1.94 -17.76 -59.90
CA SER A 6 1.08 -17.31 -58.80
C SER A 6 1.92 -17.13 -57.54
N TYR A 7 1.96 -15.92 -56.98
CA TYR A 7 2.54 -15.68 -55.64
C TYR A 7 1.46 -15.81 -54.58
N ALA A 8 1.53 -16.89 -53.79
CA ALA A 8 0.79 -17.03 -52.55
C ALA A 8 1.65 -16.49 -51.40
N VAL A 9 1.06 -15.59 -50.60
CA VAL A 9 1.67 -15.03 -49.38
C VAL A 9 1.51 -16.05 -48.25
N GLN A 10 2.63 -16.54 -47.70
CA GLN A 10 2.65 -17.28 -46.43
C GLN A 10 2.71 -16.28 -45.26
N PRO A 11 1.93 -16.47 -44.17
CA PRO A 11 2.12 -15.71 -42.95
C PRO A 11 3.33 -16.24 -42.17
N ALA A 12 4.23 -15.33 -41.81
CA ALA A 12 5.37 -15.62 -40.95
C ALA A 12 4.89 -15.97 -39.54
N THR A 13 5.11 -17.21 -39.12
CA THR A 13 4.94 -17.68 -37.75
C THR A 13 6.08 -17.11 -36.88
N ASN A 14 5.72 -16.31 -35.89
CA ASN A 14 6.63 -15.79 -34.87
C ASN A 14 6.93 -16.91 -33.85
N PRO A 15 8.19 -17.37 -33.68
CA PRO A 15 8.49 -18.40 -32.69
C PRO A 15 8.47 -17.76 -31.29
N ALA A 16 7.51 -18.20 -30.47
CA ALA A 16 7.49 -17.94 -29.05
C ALA A 16 8.82 -18.35 -28.41
N ARG A 17 9.49 -17.42 -27.73
CA ARG A 17 10.59 -17.73 -26.83
C ARG A 17 10.00 -18.43 -25.61
N GLU A 18 10.03 -19.75 -25.61
CA GLU A 18 9.86 -20.56 -24.40
C GLU A 18 11.04 -20.27 -23.46
N GLY A 19 10.80 -19.48 -22.41
CA GLY A 19 11.70 -19.43 -21.27
C GLY A 19 11.73 -20.80 -20.61
N HIS A 20 12.86 -21.49 -20.64
CA HIS A 20 13.07 -22.75 -19.95
C HIS A 20 13.08 -22.53 -18.43
N PHE A 21 11.92 -22.62 -17.80
CA PHE A 21 11.81 -22.90 -16.37
C PHE A 21 11.81 -24.42 -16.16
N ALA A 22 12.51 -24.90 -15.13
CA ALA A 22 12.57 -26.32 -14.82
C ALA A 22 11.15 -26.88 -14.56
N PRO A 23 10.78 -28.03 -15.15
CA PRO A 23 9.39 -28.54 -15.16
C PRO A 23 8.76 -28.76 -13.77
N GLY A 24 9.57 -28.92 -12.71
CA GLY A 24 9.09 -29.01 -11.33
C GLY A 24 8.57 -27.68 -10.75
N ILE A 25 9.15 -26.55 -11.17
CA ILE A 25 8.81 -25.21 -10.67
C ILE A 25 7.40 -24.82 -11.14
N PHE A 26 7.08 -25.07 -12.41
CA PHE A 26 5.76 -24.79 -13.00
C PHE A 26 4.61 -25.53 -12.28
N SER A 27 4.81 -26.81 -11.94
CA SER A 27 3.80 -27.61 -11.24
C SER A 27 3.52 -27.13 -9.80
N GLY A 28 4.55 -26.64 -9.11
CA GLY A 28 4.43 -26.07 -7.77
C GLY A 28 3.74 -24.71 -7.76
N HIS A 29 4.03 -23.85 -8.75
CA HIS A 29 3.40 -22.55 -8.92
C HIS A 29 1.90 -22.68 -9.16
N GLN A 30 1.51 -23.57 -10.08
CA GLN A 30 0.10 -23.78 -10.43
C GLN A 30 -0.72 -24.31 -9.23
N LYS A 31 -0.13 -25.18 -8.41
CA LYS A 31 -0.78 -25.68 -7.19
C LYS A 31 -0.91 -24.62 -6.09
N ALA A 32 0.12 -23.78 -5.91
CA ALA A 32 0.08 -22.67 -4.96
C ALA A 32 -0.97 -21.63 -5.36
N MET A 33 -1.03 -21.28 -6.66
CA MET A 33 -2.01 -20.39 -7.24
C MET A 33 -3.45 -20.90 -7.06
N SER A 34 -3.68 -22.18 -7.35
CA SER A 34 -5.00 -22.80 -7.14
C SER A 34 -5.47 -22.77 -5.67
N ALA A 35 -4.56 -22.68 -4.71
CA ALA A 35 -4.91 -22.58 -3.29
C ALA A 35 -5.23 -21.15 -2.83
N LEU A 36 -4.81 -20.14 -3.61
CA LEU A 36 -5.03 -18.73 -3.31
C LEU A 36 -6.28 -18.16 -3.98
N SER A 37 -6.67 -18.67 -5.17
CA SER A 37 -7.86 -18.20 -5.88
C SER A 37 -9.10 -18.20 -4.97
N GLY A 38 -9.79 -17.06 -4.90
CA GLY A 38 -10.96 -16.84 -4.04
C GLY A 38 -10.64 -16.68 -2.55
N LYS A 39 -9.36 -16.54 -2.16
CA LYS A 39 -8.92 -16.37 -0.77
C LYS A 39 -8.11 -15.09 -0.59
N VAL A 40 -7.91 -14.72 0.67
CA VAL A 40 -7.01 -13.64 1.10
C VAL A 40 -5.83 -14.27 1.84
N GLN A 41 -4.61 -13.99 1.40
CA GLN A 41 -3.41 -14.49 2.05
C GLN A 41 -3.02 -13.59 3.23
N THR A 42 -3.04 -14.14 4.45
CA THR A 42 -2.53 -13.46 5.67
C THR A 42 -1.18 -14.05 6.09
N VAL A 43 -0.49 -13.42 7.04
CA VAL A 43 0.74 -13.98 7.63
C VAL A 43 0.53 -15.31 8.40
N LEU A 44 -0.73 -15.68 8.67
CA LEU A 44 -1.10 -16.97 9.26
C LEU A 44 -1.59 -18.01 8.24
N GLY A 45 -1.65 -17.64 6.96
CA GLY A 45 -2.19 -18.49 5.88
C GLY A 45 -3.39 -17.87 5.18
N PRO A 46 -3.91 -18.56 4.15
CA PRO A 46 -5.11 -18.13 3.44
C PRO A 46 -6.35 -18.20 4.36
N VAL A 47 -7.20 -17.19 4.26
CA VAL A 47 -8.50 -17.10 4.95
C VAL A 47 -9.61 -16.86 3.94
N ASP A 48 -10.84 -17.18 4.32
CA ASP A 48 -11.99 -16.79 3.51
C ASP A 48 -12.16 -15.26 3.54
N PRO A 49 -12.42 -14.58 2.41
CA PRO A 49 -12.54 -13.12 2.39
C PRO A 49 -13.61 -12.59 3.35
N SER A 50 -14.66 -13.37 3.64
CA SER A 50 -15.69 -13.01 4.62
C SER A 50 -15.19 -12.90 6.08
N GLN A 51 -14.00 -13.45 6.37
CA GLN A 51 -13.41 -13.42 7.72
C GLN A 51 -12.65 -12.12 8.02
N LEU A 52 -12.35 -11.29 7.00
CA LEU A 52 -11.58 -10.07 7.20
C LEU A 52 -12.29 -9.06 8.10
N GLY A 53 -13.61 -8.92 7.98
CA GLY A 53 -14.38 -7.88 8.67
C GLY A 53 -13.93 -6.47 8.28
N ARG A 54 -14.00 -5.52 9.22
CA ARG A 54 -13.52 -4.15 9.00
C ARG A 54 -12.01 -4.16 8.81
N THR A 55 -11.54 -3.53 7.73
CA THR A 55 -10.15 -3.63 7.28
C THR A 55 -9.52 -2.25 7.13
N MET A 56 -8.34 -2.01 7.69
CA MET A 56 -7.51 -0.85 7.33
C MET A 56 -6.58 -1.27 6.19
N THR A 57 -6.62 -0.54 5.08
CA THR A 57 -5.95 -0.93 3.82
C THR A 57 -4.51 -0.43 3.70
N HIS A 58 -4.08 0.45 4.60
CA HIS A 58 -2.74 1.00 4.60
C HIS A 58 -2.22 1.31 5.99
N GLU A 59 -1.39 0.42 6.54
CA GLU A 59 -0.73 0.64 7.84
C GLU A 59 0.72 0.13 7.82
N HIS A 60 1.51 0.57 8.80
CA HIS A 60 2.80 -0.04 9.13
C HIS A 60 2.79 -0.49 10.58
N LEU A 61 3.31 -1.69 10.84
CA LEU A 61 3.33 -2.29 12.18
C LEU A 61 4.76 -2.45 12.72
N THR A 62 5.73 -2.51 11.83
CA THR A 62 7.15 -2.55 12.16
C THR A 62 7.94 -2.03 10.98
N MET A 63 8.57 -0.86 11.13
CA MET A 63 9.40 -0.28 10.08
C MET A 63 10.42 0.69 10.65
N THR A 64 11.40 1.07 9.82
CA THR A 64 12.16 2.30 10.00
C THR A 64 11.87 3.23 8.83
N PHE A 65 11.62 4.50 9.15
CA PHE A 65 11.39 5.55 8.17
C PHE A 65 12.55 6.55 8.12
N GLU A 66 13.74 6.11 8.50
CA GLU A 66 14.98 6.92 8.49
C GLU A 66 15.35 7.43 7.08
N CYS A 67 14.94 6.74 6.02
CA CYS A 67 15.07 7.24 4.63
C CYS A 67 14.32 8.55 4.41
N CYS A 68 13.42 8.88 5.31
CA CYS A 68 12.59 10.06 5.32
C CYS A 68 12.98 11.06 6.42
N TYR A 69 14.18 10.94 7.01
CA TYR A 69 14.66 11.93 7.96
C TYR A 69 14.85 13.31 7.29
N HIS A 70 14.35 14.35 7.95
CA HIS A 70 14.53 15.75 7.57
C HIS A 70 15.20 16.52 8.70
N ALA A 71 16.39 17.07 8.45
CA ALA A 71 17.14 17.78 9.48
C ALA A 71 16.32 18.94 10.08
N PRO A 72 16.27 19.08 11.42
CA PRO A 72 15.57 20.16 12.08
C PRO A 72 16.23 21.51 11.76
N THR A 73 15.48 22.60 11.98
CA THR A 73 16.08 23.94 11.97
C THR A 73 17.15 24.06 13.06
N GLN A 74 18.09 25.02 12.92
CA GLN A 74 19.18 25.16 13.89
C GLN A 74 18.69 25.38 15.34
N GLY A 75 17.55 26.04 15.52
CA GLY A 75 16.94 26.28 16.83
C GLY A 75 16.31 25.03 17.46
N ASP A 76 15.99 24.02 16.65
CA ASP A 76 15.22 22.85 17.07
C ASP A 76 16.07 21.60 17.33
N LYS A 77 17.40 21.67 17.17
CA LYS A 77 18.30 20.51 17.36
C LYS A 77 18.13 19.82 18.72
N THR A 78 17.98 20.60 19.78
CA THR A 78 17.81 20.05 21.14
C THR A 78 16.48 19.33 21.31
N ILE A 79 15.40 19.84 20.69
CA ILE A 79 14.07 19.22 20.80
C ILE A 79 13.91 18.00 19.89
N SER A 80 14.59 17.96 18.73
CA SER A 80 14.60 16.80 17.83
C SER A 80 15.26 15.56 18.42
N GLU A 81 16.27 15.75 19.27
CA GLU A 81 17.05 14.70 19.92
C GLU A 81 16.46 14.31 21.29
N ALA A 82 15.44 15.03 21.76
CA ALA A 82 14.82 14.77 23.05
C ALA A 82 13.88 13.55 22.97
N PRO A 83 13.76 12.77 24.07
CA PRO A 83 12.77 11.69 24.17
C PRO A 83 11.35 12.17 23.88
N ILE A 84 10.50 11.29 23.35
CA ILE A 84 9.08 11.63 23.10
C ILE A 84 8.35 11.77 24.43
N GLU A 85 7.96 13.01 24.77
CA GLU A 85 7.33 13.37 26.05
C GLU A 85 6.19 14.36 25.84
N MET A 86 5.21 14.39 26.75
CA MET A 86 4.05 15.28 26.63
C MET A 86 4.40 16.75 26.32
N LYS A 87 5.52 17.25 26.86
CA LYS A 87 5.98 18.64 26.66
C LYS A 87 6.44 18.96 25.23
N ASN A 88 6.87 17.96 24.44
CA ASN A 88 7.37 18.16 23.07
C ASN A 88 6.46 17.57 21.97
N LEU A 89 5.36 16.91 22.34
CA LEU A 89 4.45 16.27 21.37
C LEU A 89 3.91 17.20 20.30
N PHE A 90 3.59 18.45 20.63
CA PHE A 90 3.08 19.38 19.62
C PHE A 90 4.14 19.70 18.55
N TRP A 91 5.37 19.97 18.97
CA TRP A 91 6.48 20.17 18.04
C TRP A 91 6.68 18.95 17.15
N LEU A 92 6.63 17.75 17.75
CA LEU A 92 6.80 16.49 17.01
C LEU A 92 5.65 16.22 16.02
N LYS A 93 4.41 16.62 16.34
CA LYS A 93 3.28 16.54 15.40
C LYS A 93 3.46 17.46 14.19
N GLN A 94 4.09 18.62 14.38
CA GLN A 94 4.39 19.55 13.29
C GLN A 94 5.69 19.20 12.54
N ASN A 95 6.58 18.42 13.16
CA ASN A 95 7.88 18.04 12.60
C ASN A 95 8.17 16.53 12.75
N PRO A 96 7.27 15.64 12.29
CA PRO A 96 7.36 14.21 12.60
C PRO A 96 8.61 13.55 12.02
N TYR A 97 9.15 14.12 10.93
CA TYR A 97 10.33 13.61 10.23
C TYR A 97 11.66 14.18 10.73
N SER A 98 11.62 15.08 11.71
CA SER A 98 12.82 15.71 12.27
C SER A 98 13.28 15.10 13.59
N SER A 99 12.77 13.92 13.98
CA SER A 99 13.23 13.18 15.16
C SER A 99 13.53 11.74 14.78
N HIS A 100 14.79 11.32 14.89
CA HIS A 100 15.19 9.94 14.63
C HIS A 100 14.43 8.94 15.51
N GLU A 101 14.24 9.24 16.81
CA GLU A 101 13.47 8.37 17.70
C GLU A 101 12.06 8.12 17.18
N ASN A 102 11.42 9.14 16.59
CA ASN A 102 10.06 9.04 16.08
C ASN A 102 9.93 8.15 14.84
N LEU A 103 11.00 8.02 14.04
CA LEU A 103 11.03 7.26 12.79
C LEU A 103 11.34 5.77 12.97
N LEU A 104 11.60 5.34 14.21
CA LEU A 104 11.97 3.97 14.55
C LEU A 104 10.79 3.19 15.12
N LEU A 105 9.68 3.08 14.37
CA LEU A 105 8.48 2.33 14.80
C LEU A 105 8.80 0.87 15.15
N CYS A 106 9.79 0.26 14.51
CA CYS A 106 10.27 -1.10 14.80
C CYS A 106 10.75 -1.31 16.25
N GLN A 107 11.00 -0.26 17.02
CA GLN A 107 11.33 -0.33 18.44
C GLN A 107 10.10 -0.40 19.36
N GLU A 108 8.88 -0.25 18.82
CA GLU A 108 7.63 -0.14 19.58
C GLU A 108 6.70 -1.34 19.40
N THR A 109 7.23 -2.53 19.13
CA THR A 109 6.40 -3.71 18.82
C THR A 109 5.35 -4.03 19.91
N GLU A 110 5.69 -3.79 21.17
CA GLU A 110 4.78 -4.02 22.30
C GLU A 110 3.62 -3.00 22.32
N ALA A 111 3.92 -1.74 22.03
CA ALA A 111 2.91 -0.70 21.92
C ALA A 111 2.00 -0.97 20.72
N VAL A 112 2.58 -1.38 19.57
CA VAL A 112 1.82 -1.78 18.39
C VAL A 112 0.93 -2.99 18.69
N ARG A 113 1.38 -3.98 19.48
CA ARG A 113 0.50 -5.07 19.92
C ARG A 113 -0.70 -4.55 20.71
N GLU A 114 -0.49 -3.64 21.65
CA GLU A 114 -1.58 -3.04 22.45
C GLU A 114 -2.57 -2.27 21.57
N GLU A 115 -2.06 -1.52 20.58
CA GLU A 115 -2.86 -0.86 19.55
C GLU A 115 -3.75 -1.81 18.76
N LEU A 116 -3.20 -2.94 18.31
CA LEU A 116 -3.97 -3.95 17.60
C LEU A 116 -5.07 -4.56 18.48
N LEU A 117 -4.84 -4.69 19.78
CA LEU A 117 -5.88 -5.09 20.74
C LEU A 117 -6.95 -4.00 20.91
N PHE A 118 -6.59 -2.70 20.91
CA PHE A 118 -7.57 -1.61 20.87
C PHE A 118 -8.40 -1.68 19.58
N TYR A 119 -7.74 -1.86 18.44
CA TYR A 119 -8.38 -1.97 17.13
C TYR A 119 -9.36 -3.14 17.08
N ARG A 120 -8.95 -4.32 17.56
CA ARG A 120 -9.82 -5.49 17.66
C ARG A 120 -11.04 -5.24 18.55
N ARG A 121 -10.87 -4.58 19.69
CA ARG A 121 -11.97 -4.20 20.59
C ARG A 121 -12.94 -3.19 19.96
N ALA A 122 -12.46 -2.31 19.10
CA ALA A 122 -13.28 -1.38 18.33
C ALA A 122 -14.04 -2.04 17.16
N GLY A 123 -13.89 -3.36 16.97
CA GLY A 123 -14.52 -4.13 15.89
C GLY A 123 -13.65 -4.26 14.63
N GLY A 124 -12.37 -3.93 14.73
CA GLY A 124 -11.38 -4.16 13.67
C GLY A 124 -11.13 -5.64 13.41
N GLY A 125 -10.97 -5.99 12.14
CA GLY A 125 -10.81 -7.38 11.71
C GLY A 125 -9.49 -7.66 11.00
N ALA A 126 -9.08 -6.79 10.08
CA ALA A 126 -7.85 -6.96 9.31
C ALA A 126 -7.06 -5.67 9.11
N ILE A 127 -5.75 -5.82 8.92
CA ILE A 127 -4.84 -4.74 8.54
C ILE A 127 -3.97 -5.22 7.37
N VAL A 128 -3.82 -4.35 6.38
CA VAL A 128 -2.81 -4.49 5.33
C VAL A 128 -1.56 -3.74 5.77
N GLU A 129 -0.46 -4.49 5.89
CA GLU A 129 0.83 -3.99 6.33
C GLU A 129 1.72 -3.75 5.12
N ASN A 130 2.04 -2.48 4.84
CA ASN A 130 2.65 -2.05 3.58
C ASN A 130 4.17 -1.85 3.68
N THR A 131 4.81 -2.30 4.75
CA THR A 131 6.26 -2.19 4.85
C THR A 131 6.90 -3.18 3.88
N THR A 132 7.69 -2.69 2.92
CA THR A 132 8.34 -3.50 1.87
C THR A 132 9.87 -3.43 1.92
N ALA A 133 10.54 -3.99 0.91
CA ALA A 133 11.99 -3.89 0.79
C ALA A 133 12.42 -2.42 0.68
N GLY A 134 13.35 -2.02 1.55
CA GLY A 134 13.84 -0.65 1.67
C GLY A 134 13.45 0.05 2.98
N ILE A 135 12.38 -0.41 3.64
CA ILE A 135 11.85 0.20 4.89
C ILE A 135 11.74 -0.80 6.05
N SER A 136 12.47 -1.92 5.95
CA SER A 136 12.70 -2.91 7.01
C SER A 136 11.47 -3.71 7.47
N ARG A 137 10.79 -4.34 6.50
CA ARG A 137 9.75 -5.36 6.75
C ARG A 137 10.28 -6.49 7.65
N ASP A 138 9.45 -6.97 8.57
CA ASP A 138 9.69 -8.18 9.37
C ASP A 138 8.43 -9.04 9.49
N VAL A 139 8.24 -9.97 8.55
CA VAL A 139 7.06 -10.86 8.54
C VAL A 139 6.97 -11.78 9.76
N LYS A 140 8.06 -12.04 10.50
CA LYS A 140 8.02 -12.88 11.71
C LYS A 140 7.38 -12.12 12.87
N ILE A 141 7.69 -10.83 13.00
CA ILE A 141 6.99 -9.94 13.93
C ILE A 141 5.51 -9.85 13.56
N LEU A 142 5.18 -9.66 12.28
CA LEU A 142 3.78 -9.60 11.82
C LEU A 142 3.01 -10.88 12.20
N LYS A 143 3.60 -12.06 11.98
CA LYS A 143 3.01 -13.35 12.37
C LYS A 143 2.80 -13.48 13.88
N ARG A 144 3.72 -12.95 14.69
CA ARG A 144 3.57 -12.90 16.15
C ARG A 144 2.40 -12.02 16.55
N LEU A 145 2.35 -10.80 16.03
CA LEU A 145 1.29 -9.83 16.30
C LEU A 145 -0.10 -10.38 15.92
N ALA A 146 -0.22 -11.01 14.74
CA ALA A 146 -1.48 -11.62 14.30
C ALA A 146 -1.97 -12.70 15.29
N LYS A 147 -1.08 -13.56 15.80
CA LYS A 147 -1.42 -14.61 16.78
C LYS A 147 -1.85 -14.03 18.13
N GLU A 148 -1.12 -13.04 18.62
CA GLU A 148 -1.33 -12.48 19.95
C GLU A 148 -2.57 -11.59 20.04
N THR A 149 -2.99 -11.00 18.91
CA THR A 149 -4.06 -10.01 18.88
C THR A 149 -5.35 -10.55 18.25
N GLY A 150 -5.26 -11.58 17.42
CA GLY A 150 -6.37 -12.11 16.64
C GLY A 150 -6.81 -11.20 15.48
N VAL A 151 -6.04 -10.17 15.15
CA VAL A 151 -6.22 -9.35 13.95
C VAL A 151 -5.58 -10.05 12.75
N HIS A 152 -6.29 -10.12 11.63
CA HIS A 152 -5.70 -10.62 10.39
C HIS A 152 -4.69 -9.60 9.85
N ILE A 153 -3.47 -10.05 9.55
CA ILE A 153 -2.43 -9.17 8.96
C ILE A 153 -2.08 -9.69 7.58
N VAL A 154 -2.26 -8.84 6.56
CA VAL A 154 -1.88 -9.08 5.17
C VAL A 154 -0.56 -8.36 4.93
N ALA A 155 0.54 -9.10 4.73
CA ALA A 155 1.85 -8.49 4.51
C ALA A 155 2.06 -8.09 3.04
N GLY A 156 2.72 -6.97 2.84
CA GLY A 156 3.08 -6.41 1.55
C GLY A 156 4.37 -6.96 0.95
N ALA A 157 4.39 -7.17 -0.37
CA ALA A 157 5.54 -7.57 -1.18
C ALA A 157 6.09 -6.41 -2.03
N GLY A 158 7.34 -6.52 -2.47
CA GLY A 158 7.93 -5.60 -3.45
C GLY A 158 8.87 -4.56 -2.85
N PHE A 159 8.93 -3.39 -3.49
CA PHE A 159 9.99 -2.40 -3.28
C PHE A 159 9.42 -1.00 -3.12
N TYR A 160 9.99 -0.24 -2.19
CA TYR A 160 9.59 1.13 -1.93
C TYR A 160 10.21 2.13 -2.92
N VAL A 161 10.36 3.40 -2.53
CA VAL A 161 10.77 4.47 -3.44
C VAL A 161 12.26 4.39 -3.79
N ASP A 162 12.68 5.11 -4.84
CA ASP A 162 14.04 4.98 -5.38
C ASP A 162 15.15 5.20 -4.36
N VAL A 163 14.98 6.14 -3.42
CA VAL A 163 16.00 6.44 -2.39
C VAL A 163 16.33 5.23 -1.50
N THR A 164 15.42 4.26 -1.40
CA THR A 164 15.63 3.02 -0.63
C THR A 164 16.14 1.85 -1.49
N HIS A 165 16.22 2.02 -2.81
CA HIS A 165 16.75 0.98 -3.70
C HIS A 165 18.27 0.82 -3.56
N SER A 166 18.69 -0.38 -3.18
CA SER A 166 20.11 -0.75 -3.12
C SER A 166 20.78 -0.72 -4.50
N SER A 167 22.12 -0.75 -4.52
CA SER A 167 22.89 -0.80 -5.76
C SER A 167 22.55 -2.02 -6.62
N GLU A 168 22.22 -3.13 -5.96
CA GLU A 168 21.82 -4.41 -6.56
C GLU A 168 20.43 -4.28 -7.16
N THR A 169 19.47 -3.74 -6.41
CA THR A 169 18.08 -3.52 -6.86
C THR A 169 18.06 -2.68 -8.13
N ARG A 170 18.85 -1.60 -8.17
CA ARG A 170 18.97 -0.72 -9.35
C ARG A 170 19.54 -1.42 -10.58
N LYS A 171 20.35 -2.46 -10.40
CA LYS A 171 20.94 -3.26 -11.50
C LYS A 171 20.05 -4.43 -11.94
N MET A 172 19.08 -4.84 -11.14
CA MET A 172 18.18 -5.94 -11.49
C MET A 172 17.36 -5.62 -12.74
N THR A 173 17.11 -6.65 -13.53
CA THR A 173 16.18 -6.60 -14.67
C THR A 173 14.75 -6.68 -14.18
N VAL A 174 13.78 -6.34 -15.06
CA VAL A 174 12.35 -6.45 -14.74
C VAL A 174 11.99 -7.89 -14.39
N GLU A 175 12.54 -8.87 -15.10
CA GLU A 175 12.30 -10.30 -14.86
C GLU A 175 12.78 -10.70 -13.46
N LYS A 176 13.98 -10.25 -13.06
CA LYS A 176 14.50 -10.60 -11.73
C LYS A 176 13.69 -9.97 -10.60
N LEU A 177 13.24 -8.73 -10.79
CA LEU A 177 12.34 -8.06 -9.84
C LEU A 177 10.99 -8.80 -9.76
N THR A 178 10.47 -9.25 -10.91
CA THR A 178 9.23 -10.04 -10.98
C THR A 178 9.36 -11.34 -10.20
N ASP A 179 10.45 -12.09 -10.39
CA ASP A 179 10.71 -13.34 -9.68
C ASP A 179 10.76 -13.15 -8.16
N ILE A 180 11.34 -12.04 -7.68
CA ILE A 180 11.39 -11.72 -6.25
C ILE A 180 9.98 -11.50 -5.70
N ILE A 181 9.18 -10.66 -6.36
CA ILE A 181 7.80 -10.36 -5.95
C ILE A 181 6.96 -11.65 -5.94
N VAL A 182 7.05 -12.45 -7.01
CA VAL A 182 6.33 -13.73 -7.12
C VAL A 182 6.75 -14.69 -6.00
N ASN A 183 8.05 -14.77 -5.69
CA ASN A 183 8.53 -15.63 -4.61
C ASN A 183 8.00 -15.19 -3.23
N GLU A 184 7.95 -13.88 -2.95
CA GLU A 184 7.40 -13.35 -1.69
C GLU A 184 5.92 -13.72 -1.49
N VAL A 185 5.15 -13.77 -2.57
CA VAL A 185 3.73 -14.14 -2.53
C VAL A 185 3.53 -15.66 -2.48
N LEU A 186 4.30 -16.45 -3.25
CA LEU A 186 4.05 -17.89 -3.38
C LEU A 186 4.79 -18.76 -2.37
N HIS A 187 5.98 -18.33 -1.94
CA HIS A 187 6.92 -19.18 -1.19
C HIS A 187 7.26 -18.60 0.17
N GLY A 188 7.46 -17.28 0.26
CA GLY A 188 7.68 -16.58 1.51
C GLY A 188 8.64 -15.41 1.39
N ALA A 189 8.59 -14.53 2.39
CA ALA A 189 9.37 -13.31 2.49
C ALA A 189 10.38 -13.37 3.65
N ASP A 190 11.39 -12.49 3.59
CA ASP A 190 12.38 -12.23 4.65
C ASP A 190 13.07 -13.49 5.21
N GLY A 191 13.40 -14.44 4.32
CA GLY A 191 14.05 -15.70 4.68
C GLY A 191 13.16 -16.62 5.54
N SER A 192 11.84 -16.51 5.40
CA SER A 192 10.84 -17.32 6.09
C SER A 192 9.88 -18.02 5.11
N ASP A 193 8.99 -18.85 5.63
CA ASP A 193 7.87 -19.47 4.91
C ASP A 193 6.59 -18.62 4.92
N ILE A 194 6.67 -17.39 5.41
CA ILE A 194 5.54 -16.49 5.60
C ILE A 194 5.33 -15.68 4.32
N LYS A 195 4.15 -15.83 3.73
CA LYS A 195 3.82 -15.27 2.42
C LYS A 195 3.18 -13.90 2.52
N CYS A 196 3.48 -13.06 1.55
CA CYS A 196 2.80 -11.79 1.36
C CYS A 196 1.43 -12.02 0.69
N GLY A 197 0.48 -11.13 0.96
CA GLY A 197 -0.86 -11.19 0.39
C GLY A 197 -1.24 -9.98 -0.45
N VAL A 198 -0.36 -9.01 -0.60
CA VAL A 198 -0.50 -7.87 -1.52
C VAL A 198 0.85 -7.51 -2.11
N ILE A 199 0.90 -7.03 -3.35
CA ILE A 199 2.09 -6.38 -3.90
C ILE A 199 2.00 -4.88 -3.56
N GLY A 200 2.79 -4.45 -2.59
CA GLY A 200 2.94 -3.06 -2.23
C GLY A 200 3.25 -2.84 -0.74
N GLU A 201 3.45 -1.60 -0.30
CA GLU A 201 3.33 -0.41 -1.16
C GLU A 201 4.49 -0.32 -2.17
N ILE A 202 4.16 -0.20 -3.46
CA ILE A 202 5.17 0.01 -4.50
C ILE A 202 5.47 1.50 -4.57
N GLY A 203 6.73 1.85 -4.29
CA GLY A 203 7.16 3.23 -4.18
C GLY A 203 7.40 3.91 -5.51
N THR A 204 6.84 5.12 -5.68
CA THR A 204 7.23 6.03 -6.76
C THR A 204 7.51 7.43 -6.25
N SER A 205 8.59 8.02 -6.75
CA SER A 205 8.90 9.44 -6.61
C SER A 205 8.30 10.24 -7.78
N TRP A 206 8.51 11.57 -7.77
CA TRP A 206 8.18 12.41 -8.90
C TRP A 206 9.36 13.32 -9.28
N PRO A 207 9.79 13.32 -10.57
CA PRO A 207 9.39 12.42 -11.65
C PRO A 207 9.73 10.94 -11.37
N ILE A 208 8.97 10.00 -11.93
CA ILE A 208 9.20 8.56 -11.74
C ILE A 208 10.57 8.18 -12.33
N THR A 209 11.45 7.64 -11.50
CA THR A 209 12.82 7.25 -11.90
C THR A 209 12.83 5.99 -12.75
N ASP A 210 13.95 5.72 -13.43
CA ASP A 210 14.07 4.50 -14.24
C ASP A 210 14.08 3.22 -13.41
N SER A 211 14.57 3.27 -12.15
CA SER A 211 14.49 2.13 -11.25
C SER A 211 13.03 1.84 -10.86
N GLU A 212 12.28 2.88 -10.49
CA GLU A 212 10.86 2.77 -10.14
C GLU A 212 10.01 2.30 -11.33
N LYS A 213 10.28 2.79 -12.56
CA LYS A 213 9.64 2.27 -13.79
C LYS A 213 9.86 0.77 -13.96
N LYS A 214 11.07 0.25 -13.66
CA LYS A 214 11.34 -1.19 -13.72
C LYS A 214 10.55 -1.95 -12.66
N VAL A 215 10.44 -1.42 -11.45
CA VAL A 215 9.66 -2.01 -10.36
C VAL A 215 8.16 -2.01 -10.70
N LEU A 216 7.62 -0.93 -11.27
CA LEU A 216 6.22 -0.88 -11.75
C LEU A 216 5.94 -1.93 -12.82
N LYS A 217 6.84 -2.09 -13.81
CA LYS A 217 6.70 -3.15 -14.83
C LYS A 217 6.76 -4.54 -14.23
N ALA A 218 7.67 -4.78 -13.29
CA ALA A 218 7.77 -6.04 -12.58
C ALA A 218 6.51 -6.34 -11.74
N THR A 219 5.94 -5.31 -11.13
CA THR A 219 4.68 -5.37 -10.39
C THR A 219 3.53 -5.81 -11.30
N ALA A 220 3.38 -5.19 -12.47
CA ALA A 220 2.35 -5.56 -13.45
C ALA A 220 2.52 -7.02 -13.95
N HIS A 221 3.76 -7.44 -14.23
CA HIS A 221 4.03 -8.83 -14.63
C HIS A 221 3.71 -9.83 -13.52
N ALA A 222 4.09 -9.53 -12.27
CA ALA A 222 3.77 -10.38 -11.12
C ALA A 222 2.25 -10.43 -10.89
N GLN A 223 1.56 -9.29 -10.95
CA GLN A 223 0.11 -9.21 -10.83
C GLN A 223 -0.60 -10.05 -11.89
N THR A 224 -0.13 -10.00 -13.14
CA THR A 224 -0.68 -10.81 -14.24
C THR A 224 -0.53 -12.31 -14.00
N GLN A 225 0.60 -12.73 -13.41
CA GLN A 225 0.83 -14.14 -13.08
C GLN A 225 0.01 -14.62 -11.87
N LEU A 226 -0.25 -13.72 -10.93
CA LEU A 226 -0.77 -14.05 -9.59
C LEU A 226 -2.23 -13.68 -9.37
N GLY A 227 -2.84 -12.84 -10.20
CA GLY A 227 -4.19 -12.32 -9.98
C GLY A 227 -4.35 -11.61 -8.62
N CYS A 228 -3.28 -11.02 -8.09
CA CYS A 228 -3.20 -10.53 -6.72
C CYS A 228 -3.52 -9.02 -6.60
N PRO A 229 -3.86 -8.55 -5.39
CA PRO A 229 -4.02 -7.12 -5.13
C PRO A 229 -2.67 -6.37 -5.25
N VAL A 230 -2.75 -5.12 -5.72
CA VAL A 230 -1.63 -4.17 -5.79
C VAL A 230 -1.99 -2.88 -5.05
N ILE A 231 -1.02 -2.25 -4.40
CA ILE A 231 -1.12 -0.92 -3.78
C ILE A 231 0.12 -0.07 -4.07
N ILE A 232 -0.10 1.17 -4.48
CA ILE A 232 0.96 2.06 -4.98
C ILE A 232 1.08 3.31 -4.12
N HIS A 233 2.31 3.68 -3.79
CA HIS A 233 2.68 4.99 -3.25
C HIS A 233 3.00 5.97 -4.38
N PRO A 234 2.16 6.98 -4.67
CA PRO A 234 2.47 7.95 -5.69
C PRO A 234 3.45 9.03 -5.20
N GLY A 235 4.24 9.53 -6.15
CA GLY A 235 4.97 10.78 -5.99
C GLY A 235 4.04 11.95 -5.64
N ARG A 236 4.57 12.99 -5.01
CA ARG A 236 3.81 14.11 -4.43
C ARG A 236 3.45 15.17 -5.47
N ASN A 237 2.86 14.74 -6.59
CA ASN A 237 2.44 15.59 -7.70
C ASN A 237 1.10 15.09 -8.28
N PRO A 238 0.16 15.97 -8.64
CA PRO A 238 -1.15 15.57 -9.18
C PRO A 238 -1.08 14.68 -10.44
N ALA A 239 -0.02 14.79 -11.25
CA ALA A 239 0.17 13.96 -12.44
C ALA A 239 0.74 12.55 -12.14
N ALA A 240 1.29 12.33 -10.94
CA ALA A 240 1.96 11.08 -10.60
C ALA A 240 1.01 9.86 -10.60
N PRO A 241 -0.19 9.91 -9.99
CA PRO A 241 -1.13 8.79 -10.02
C PRO A 241 -1.48 8.30 -11.43
N ALA A 242 -1.82 9.21 -12.35
CA ALA A 242 -2.17 8.86 -13.72
C ALA A 242 -0.97 8.25 -14.48
N ALA A 243 0.23 8.80 -14.31
CA ALA A 243 1.44 8.27 -14.93
C ALA A 243 1.79 6.85 -14.44
N VAL A 244 1.60 6.57 -13.15
CA VAL A 244 1.75 5.22 -12.58
C VAL A 244 0.77 4.24 -13.23
N VAL A 245 -0.51 4.61 -13.30
CA VAL A 245 -1.55 3.74 -13.87
C VAL A 245 -1.25 3.43 -15.34
N GLN A 246 -0.82 4.42 -16.12
CA GLN A 246 -0.42 4.22 -17.52
C GLN A 246 0.71 3.20 -17.66
N ILE A 247 1.78 3.31 -16.85
CA ILE A 247 2.90 2.36 -16.87
C ILE A 247 2.43 0.95 -16.50
N LEU A 248 1.58 0.81 -15.49
CA LEU A 248 1.03 -0.50 -15.09
C LEU A 248 0.18 -1.11 -16.21
N GLN A 249 -0.73 -0.34 -16.81
CA GLN A 249 -1.59 -0.79 -17.91
C GLN A 249 -0.79 -1.21 -19.15
N GLU A 250 0.20 -0.41 -19.54
CA GLU A 250 1.09 -0.73 -20.66
C GLU A 250 1.87 -2.04 -20.43
N ALA A 251 2.17 -2.36 -19.17
CA ALA A 251 2.83 -3.60 -18.76
C ALA A 251 1.87 -4.77 -18.46
N GLY A 252 0.55 -4.59 -18.68
CA GLY A 252 -0.47 -5.63 -18.52
C GLY A 252 -1.11 -5.73 -17.13
N GLY A 253 -0.85 -4.77 -16.24
CA GLY A 253 -1.43 -4.75 -14.89
C GLY A 253 -2.95 -4.54 -14.88
N ASP A 254 -3.63 -5.20 -13.95
CA ASP A 254 -5.07 -5.08 -13.72
C ASP A 254 -5.35 -3.94 -12.74
N ILE A 255 -5.72 -2.78 -13.30
CA ILE A 255 -6.03 -1.58 -12.51
C ILE A 255 -7.26 -1.76 -11.62
N SER A 256 -8.19 -2.65 -11.98
CA SER A 256 -9.37 -2.92 -11.16
C SER A 256 -9.01 -3.56 -9.80
N LYS A 257 -7.80 -4.12 -9.69
CA LYS A 257 -7.18 -4.72 -8.48
C LYS A 257 -6.04 -3.87 -7.90
N THR A 258 -5.93 -2.61 -8.31
CA THR A 258 -4.89 -1.69 -7.85
C THR A 258 -5.48 -0.57 -6.99
N VAL A 259 -4.87 -0.35 -5.83
CA VAL A 259 -5.10 0.81 -4.97
C VAL A 259 -4.07 1.89 -5.26
N MET A 260 -4.54 3.13 -5.40
CA MET A 260 -3.69 4.32 -5.40
C MET A 260 -3.76 5.00 -4.03
N SER A 261 -2.66 4.94 -3.29
CA SER A 261 -2.50 5.52 -1.95
C SER A 261 -2.41 7.05 -1.99
N HIS A 262 -2.57 7.68 -0.85
CA HIS A 262 -2.23 9.09 -0.59
C HIS A 262 -2.91 10.10 -1.51
N LEU A 263 -4.11 9.81 -2.02
CA LEU A 263 -4.82 10.76 -2.88
C LEU A 263 -5.18 12.03 -2.11
N ASP A 264 -5.40 11.93 -0.80
CA ASP A 264 -5.74 13.05 0.06
C ASP A 264 -4.66 14.14 0.14
N ARG A 265 -3.39 13.80 -0.10
CA ARG A 265 -2.28 14.77 -0.18
C ARG A 265 -1.78 15.08 -1.59
N THR A 266 -2.42 14.52 -2.63
CA THR A 266 -1.85 14.49 -3.99
C THR A 266 -2.77 15.12 -5.04
N ILE A 267 -4.07 14.84 -5.01
CA ILE A 267 -5.03 15.42 -5.96
C ILE A 267 -6.12 16.18 -5.19
N PHE A 268 -6.03 17.52 -5.22
CA PHE A 268 -6.95 18.39 -4.48
C PHE A 268 -8.14 18.83 -5.34
N ASP A 269 -7.90 19.10 -6.62
CA ASP A 269 -8.92 19.51 -7.58
C ASP A 269 -9.91 18.37 -7.84
N ASP A 270 -11.20 18.68 -7.75
CA ASP A 270 -12.27 17.69 -7.92
C ASP A 270 -12.34 17.18 -9.37
N GLY A 271 -12.09 18.02 -10.37
CA GLY A 271 -12.10 17.63 -11.77
C GLY A 271 -10.96 16.67 -12.10
N GLU A 272 -9.73 16.99 -11.70
CA GLU A 272 -8.58 16.09 -11.85
C GLU A 272 -8.77 14.76 -11.14
N LEU A 273 -9.37 14.78 -9.93
CA LEU A 273 -9.66 13.57 -9.17
C LEU A 273 -10.68 12.68 -9.89
N LEU A 274 -11.75 13.25 -10.46
CA LEU A 274 -12.75 12.49 -11.21
C LEU A 274 -12.18 11.94 -12.52
N GLU A 275 -11.33 12.69 -13.23
CA GLU A 275 -10.63 12.18 -14.41
C GLU A 275 -9.72 11.00 -14.04
N PHE A 276 -8.97 11.08 -12.93
CA PHE A 276 -8.19 9.97 -12.43
C PHE A 276 -9.07 8.77 -12.02
N ALA A 277 -10.18 9.01 -11.33
CA ALA A 277 -11.08 7.96 -10.86
C ALA A 277 -11.68 7.11 -12.00
N LYS A 278 -11.90 7.71 -13.19
CA LYS A 278 -12.35 7.00 -14.39
C LYS A 278 -11.35 5.94 -14.87
N MET A 279 -10.08 6.01 -14.45
CA MET A 279 -9.07 5.00 -14.81
C MET A 279 -9.29 3.65 -14.09
N GLY A 280 -10.11 3.61 -13.03
CA GLY A 280 -10.67 2.37 -12.47
C GLY A 280 -9.95 1.78 -11.26
N SER A 281 -8.90 2.43 -10.75
CA SER A 281 -8.25 2.03 -9.49
C SER A 281 -9.16 2.27 -8.29
N TYR A 282 -8.86 1.61 -7.18
CA TYR A 282 -9.35 2.07 -5.88
C TYR A 282 -8.66 3.40 -5.51
N LEU A 283 -9.43 4.28 -4.90
CA LEU A 283 -9.06 5.60 -4.42
C LEU A 283 -8.85 5.50 -2.92
N GLU A 284 -7.61 5.63 -2.48
CA GLU A 284 -7.28 5.51 -1.05
C GLU A 284 -7.06 6.87 -0.39
N TYR A 285 -7.76 7.04 0.73
CA TYR A 285 -7.58 8.14 1.67
C TYR A 285 -7.02 7.53 2.96
N ASP A 286 -5.70 7.46 3.03
CA ASP A 286 -4.96 6.72 4.05
C ASP A 286 -4.30 7.62 5.09
N LEU A 287 -4.40 8.95 5.03
CA LEU A 287 -3.74 9.80 6.03
C LEU A 287 -4.69 10.31 7.13
N PHE A 288 -5.73 9.55 7.49
CA PHE A 288 -6.61 9.92 8.62
C PHE A 288 -5.81 10.08 9.92
N GLY A 289 -6.09 11.18 10.63
CA GLY A 289 -5.39 11.61 11.83
C GLY A 289 -4.09 12.39 11.59
N THR A 290 -3.68 12.57 10.32
CA THR A 290 -2.51 13.38 9.95
C THR A 290 -2.92 14.80 9.57
N GLU A 291 -2.63 15.74 10.48
CA GLU A 291 -2.87 17.17 10.32
C GLU A 291 -1.60 17.93 10.73
N MET A 292 -0.80 18.36 9.74
CA MET A 292 0.41 19.15 9.98
C MET A 292 0.43 20.35 9.05
N LEU A 293 0.86 21.50 9.56
CA LEU A 293 0.96 22.73 8.78
C LEU A 293 2.17 22.70 7.84
N ASN A 294 3.27 22.08 8.27
CA ASN A 294 4.52 22.03 7.52
C ASN A 294 4.79 20.60 7.05
N TYR A 295 4.20 20.21 5.92
CA TYR A 295 4.54 18.93 5.31
C TYR A 295 5.91 19.02 4.65
N HIS A 296 6.95 18.43 5.28
CA HIS A 296 8.36 18.58 4.87
C HIS A 296 8.66 18.19 3.42
N TYR A 297 7.84 17.34 2.80
CA TYR A 297 8.04 16.90 1.42
C TYR A 297 7.35 17.75 0.37
N ASN A 298 6.39 18.58 0.78
CA ASN A 298 5.75 19.55 -0.09
C ASN A 298 5.16 20.69 0.75
N LEU A 299 5.92 21.77 0.89
CA LEU A 299 5.51 22.94 1.69
C LEU A 299 4.35 23.73 1.09
N GLU A 300 3.99 23.46 -0.17
CA GLU A 300 2.84 24.09 -0.84
C GLU A 300 1.53 23.35 -0.55
N VAL A 301 1.60 22.18 0.10
CA VAL A 301 0.44 21.37 0.43
C VAL A 301 -0.07 21.67 1.83
N ASP A 302 -1.30 22.15 1.88
CA ASP A 302 -2.11 22.16 3.10
C ASP A 302 -2.67 20.75 3.34
N MET A 303 -2.11 20.04 4.32
CA MET A 303 -2.61 18.72 4.69
C MET A 303 -4.08 18.80 5.10
N PRO A 304 -4.99 18.05 4.47
CA PRO A 304 -6.39 18.07 4.85
C PRO A 304 -6.58 17.64 6.30
N SER A 305 -7.57 18.23 6.96
CA SER A 305 -8.13 17.70 8.20
C SER A 305 -8.96 16.45 7.95
N ASP A 306 -9.22 15.69 9.01
CA ASP A 306 -10.12 14.53 8.94
C ASP A 306 -11.53 14.93 8.50
N SER A 307 -11.98 16.11 8.90
CA SER A 307 -13.27 16.64 8.43
C SER A 307 -13.28 16.94 6.93
N GLN A 308 -12.16 17.39 6.36
CA GLN A 308 -12.03 17.58 4.91
C GLN A 308 -11.94 16.24 4.18
N ARG A 309 -11.23 15.25 4.73
CA ARG A 309 -11.21 13.88 4.18
C ARG A 309 -12.61 13.28 4.14
N VAL A 310 -13.38 13.33 5.23
CA VAL A 310 -14.78 12.84 5.25
C VAL A 310 -15.65 13.57 4.22
N LYS A 311 -15.49 14.90 4.07
CA LYS A 311 -16.22 15.65 3.05
C LYS A 311 -15.87 15.17 1.63
N LYS A 312 -14.60 14.86 1.39
CA LYS A 312 -14.13 14.35 0.10
C LYS A 312 -14.64 12.93 -0.18
N LEU A 313 -14.70 12.06 0.84
CA LEU A 313 -15.35 10.75 0.71
C LEU A 313 -16.84 10.89 0.34
N ALA A 314 -17.57 11.79 1.00
CA ALA A 314 -18.98 12.04 0.68
C ALA A 314 -19.17 12.56 -0.76
N PHE A 315 -18.25 13.40 -1.25
CA PHE A 315 -18.22 13.84 -2.64
C PHE A 315 -18.02 12.66 -3.61
N LEU A 316 -17.00 11.82 -3.41
CA LEU A 316 -16.75 10.64 -4.26
C LEU A 316 -17.93 9.66 -4.26
N VAL A 317 -18.57 9.45 -3.12
CA VAL A 317 -19.78 8.65 -3.00
C VAL A 317 -20.92 9.25 -3.82
N ALA A 318 -21.16 10.57 -3.74
CA ALA A 318 -22.20 11.25 -4.51
C ALA A 318 -21.95 11.18 -6.03
N GLU A 319 -20.68 11.14 -6.44
CA GLU A 319 -20.25 10.95 -7.83
C GLU A 319 -20.26 9.47 -8.29
N GLY A 320 -20.69 8.53 -7.43
CA GLY A 320 -20.90 7.12 -7.78
C GLY A 320 -19.67 6.21 -7.61
N TYR A 321 -18.63 6.65 -6.90
CA TYR A 321 -17.40 5.89 -6.68
C TYR A 321 -17.36 5.09 -5.37
N GLU A 322 -18.50 4.86 -4.72
CA GLU A 322 -18.57 4.17 -3.41
C GLU A 322 -17.94 2.77 -3.39
N ASP A 323 -17.94 2.06 -4.52
CA ASP A 323 -17.33 0.72 -4.67
C ASP A 323 -15.82 0.76 -4.95
N LYS A 324 -15.24 1.96 -4.98
CA LYS A 324 -13.82 2.20 -5.29
C LYS A 324 -13.09 3.00 -4.21
N ILE A 325 -13.69 3.21 -3.04
CA ILE A 325 -13.05 3.94 -1.94
C ILE A 325 -12.52 2.95 -0.90
N VAL A 326 -11.27 3.15 -0.48
CA VAL A 326 -10.68 2.49 0.70
C VAL A 326 -9.98 3.54 1.57
N ILE A 327 -9.81 3.23 2.87
CA ILE A 327 -9.28 4.19 3.84
C ILE A 327 -8.38 3.53 4.87
N ALA A 328 -7.46 4.31 5.42
CA ALA A 328 -6.56 3.88 6.48
C ALA A 328 -5.93 5.09 7.22
N HIS A 329 -4.93 4.83 8.05
CA HIS A 329 -4.19 5.87 8.76
C HIS A 329 -2.73 6.01 8.28
N ASP A 330 -2.13 5.00 7.65
CA ASP A 330 -0.71 5.00 7.31
C ASP A 330 0.14 5.31 8.57
N ILE A 331 -0.10 4.62 9.69
CA ILE A 331 0.71 4.86 10.89
C ILE A 331 2.13 4.33 10.65
N HIS A 332 3.09 5.24 10.48
CA HIS A 332 4.52 4.93 10.28
C HIS A 332 5.47 5.59 11.30
N THR A 333 4.96 6.33 12.30
CA THR A 333 5.78 7.02 13.32
C THR A 333 5.28 6.80 14.75
N LYS A 334 6.20 6.85 15.71
CA LYS A 334 5.90 6.58 17.14
C LYS A 334 4.87 7.55 17.72
N ASN A 335 4.97 8.84 17.41
CA ASN A 335 4.09 9.89 17.96
C ASN A 335 2.61 9.71 17.61
N ARG A 336 2.29 8.82 16.65
CA ARG A 336 0.93 8.51 16.23
C ARG A 336 0.31 7.34 17.01
N LEU A 337 1.09 6.61 17.80
CA LEU A 337 0.59 5.60 18.74
C LEU A 337 -0.02 6.29 19.99
N VAL A 338 -1.07 5.69 20.56
CA VAL A 338 -1.75 6.12 21.80
C VAL A 338 -0.78 6.19 22.96
N LYS A 339 0.21 5.28 23.03
CA LYS A 339 1.30 5.31 24.03
C LYS A 339 1.97 6.70 24.11
N TYR A 340 2.04 7.41 22.98
CA TYR A 340 2.66 8.73 22.85
C TYR A 340 1.64 9.87 22.69
N GLY A 341 0.36 9.64 23.00
CA GLY A 341 -0.71 10.63 22.83
C GLY A 341 -1.14 10.85 21.37
N GLY A 342 -0.82 9.88 20.50
CA GLY A 342 -1.32 9.79 19.13
C GLY A 342 -2.74 9.21 19.05
N HIS A 343 -3.27 9.13 17.83
CA HIS A 343 -4.65 8.70 17.57
C HIS A 343 -4.82 7.16 17.56
N GLY A 344 -3.73 6.42 17.32
CA GLY A 344 -3.74 4.96 17.21
C GLY A 344 -4.51 4.42 16.00
N TYR A 345 -4.52 3.09 15.87
CA TYR A 345 -5.10 2.38 14.73
C TYR A 345 -6.63 2.23 14.82
N SER A 346 -7.22 2.62 15.95
CA SER A 346 -8.68 2.59 16.15
C SER A 346 -9.37 3.89 15.76
N HIS A 347 -8.62 4.91 15.32
CA HIS A 347 -9.13 6.26 15.13
C HIS A 347 -10.28 6.31 14.10
N ILE A 348 -10.13 5.63 12.97
CA ILE A 348 -11.18 5.54 11.95
C ILE A 348 -12.47 4.97 12.54
N LEU A 349 -12.40 3.85 13.26
CA LEU A 349 -13.58 3.18 13.81
C LEU A 349 -14.24 4.01 14.92
N ASN A 350 -13.44 4.63 15.78
CA ASN A 350 -13.95 5.35 16.95
C ASN A 350 -14.44 6.77 16.65
N ASN A 351 -13.84 7.45 15.66
CA ASN A 351 -14.06 8.88 15.43
C ASN A 351 -14.53 9.20 14.01
N ILE A 352 -13.90 8.58 13.00
CA ILE A 352 -14.21 8.88 11.59
C ILE A 352 -15.55 8.27 11.18
N VAL A 353 -15.82 7.02 11.53
CA VAL A 353 -17.11 6.37 11.21
C VAL A 353 -18.30 7.15 11.79
N PRO A 354 -18.33 7.53 13.08
CA PRO A 354 -19.39 8.42 13.58
C PRO A 354 -19.51 9.75 12.81
N LYS A 355 -18.37 10.31 12.37
CA LYS A 355 -18.34 11.55 11.58
C LYS A 355 -18.89 11.34 10.17
N MET A 356 -18.57 10.23 9.50
CA MET A 356 -19.10 9.84 8.20
C MET A 356 -20.63 9.75 8.24
N LEU A 357 -21.18 9.04 9.23
CA LEU A 357 -22.62 8.90 9.44
C LEU A 357 -23.30 10.26 9.66
N THR A 358 -22.71 11.12 10.51
CA THR A 358 -23.23 12.48 10.76
C THR A 358 -23.17 13.38 9.51
N ARG A 359 -22.33 13.03 8.54
CA ARG A 359 -22.16 13.76 7.27
C ARG A 359 -22.94 13.16 6.10
N GLY A 360 -23.78 12.16 6.36
CA GLY A 360 -24.68 11.58 5.36
C GLY A 360 -24.07 10.46 4.51
N ILE A 361 -22.88 9.96 4.86
CA ILE A 361 -22.41 8.68 4.32
C ILE A 361 -23.09 7.60 5.15
N ASP A 362 -24.04 6.88 4.56
CA ASP A 362 -24.86 5.93 5.31
C ASP A 362 -24.09 4.66 5.72
N GLN A 363 -24.73 3.81 6.54
CA GLN A 363 -24.07 2.61 7.06
C GLN A 363 -23.68 1.61 5.95
N ASN A 364 -24.46 1.49 4.88
CA ASN A 364 -24.13 0.60 3.78
C ASN A 364 -22.88 1.11 3.04
N GLN A 365 -22.76 2.42 2.86
CA GLN A 365 -21.60 3.06 2.25
C GLN A 365 -20.35 2.92 3.15
N VAL A 366 -20.51 3.08 4.45
CA VAL A 366 -19.44 2.81 5.43
C VAL A 366 -18.98 1.35 5.33
N ASP A 367 -19.92 0.41 5.26
CA ASP A 367 -19.60 -1.02 5.17
C ASP A 367 -18.96 -1.38 3.81
N LYS A 368 -19.33 -0.71 2.72
CA LYS A 368 -18.59 -0.81 1.45
C LYS A 368 -17.13 -0.41 1.63
N ILE A 369 -16.88 0.77 2.18
CA ILE A 369 -15.52 1.33 2.35
C ILE A 369 -14.65 0.47 3.27
N LEU A 370 -15.21 -0.05 4.36
CA LEU A 370 -14.44 -0.75 5.40
C LEU A 370 -14.46 -2.28 5.29
N ILE A 371 -15.41 -2.87 4.58
CA ILE A 371 -15.60 -4.33 4.52
C ILE A 371 -15.61 -4.82 3.08
N GLU A 372 -16.57 -4.39 2.25
CA GLU A 372 -16.76 -5.01 0.93
C GLU A 372 -15.66 -4.63 -0.06
N ASN A 373 -15.23 -3.36 -0.11
CA ASN A 373 -14.16 -2.92 -1.01
C ASN A 373 -12.82 -3.58 -0.66
N PRO A 374 -12.35 -3.57 0.62
CA PRO A 374 -11.13 -4.29 0.98
C PRO A 374 -11.23 -5.80 0.72
N LYS A 375 -12.38 -6.42 1.00
CA LYS A 375 -12.63 -7.84 0.72
C LYS A 375 -12.50 -8.16 -0.76
N HIS A 376 -13.15 -7.39 -1.64
CA HIS A 376 -13.07 -7.59 -3.09
C HIS A 376 -11.67 -7.32 -3.64
N TRP A 377 -11.03 -6.24 -3.18
CA TRP A 377 -9.67 -5.90 -3.58
C TRP A 377 -8.68 -7.00 -3.19
N LEU A 378 -8.66 -7.41 -1.92
CA LEU A 378 -7.66 -8.34 -1.37
C LEU A 378 -7.83 -9.80 -1.80
N THR A 379 -8.99 -10.16 -2.36
CA THR A 379 -9.24 -11.53 -2.83
C THR A 379 -8.43 -11.81 -4.09
N PHE A 380 -7.64 -12.87 -4.10
CA PHE A 380 -6.91 -13.34 -5.28
C PHE A 380 -7.90 -13.90 -6.32
N ASN A 381 -7.65 -13.60 -7.60
CA ASN A 381 -8.45 -14.11 -8.71
C ASN A 381 -8.16 -15.59 -9.00
#